data_AF-A0A965N0C8-F1
#
_entry.id   AF-A0A965N0C8-F1
#
_cell.length_a   1.000
_cell.length_b   1.000
_cell.length_c   1.000
_cell.angle_alpha   90.00
_cell.angle_beta   90.00
_cell.angle_gamma   90.00
#
_symmetry.space_group_name_H-M   'P 1'
#
loop_
_entity.id
_entity.type
_entity.pdbx_description
1 polymer ?
#
loop_
_entity_poly.entity_id
_entity_poly.type
_entity_poly.pdbx_seq_one_letter_code
_entity_poly.pdbx_strand_id
1 'polypeptide(L)'
;MKIKEIAKDLVLDLSSEGLSIQFKGSTIIDGFTDIGILANGLLPIVNYKEKSLTYLDTETLEIFSVKDVDWISGLHFAGTAISYFNLNFRTDPNLSVDGGQSFSIKGAYDGSLDDVDGVSVQSEVSRVFDEEGQKFNEVVVSKITIPNTSMTELLKAIKYYRIVGKGTLASSLNIAAANFKSDDGGIYHPKQFVLSGNKKYGVMDIRTQKLLVPCEFNEIKVMLKSAFTEKGIVSFT
;
A
#
# COMPACT_ATOMS: atom_id res chain seq x y z
N MET A 1 6.75 -20.51 -18.62
CA MET A 1 7.67 -21.31 -17.79
C MET A 1 7.63 -20.83 -16.36
N LYS A 2 7.28 -21.70 -15.40
CA LYS A 2 7.06 -21.30 -14.00
C LYS A 2 8.34 -20.75 -13.35
N ILE A 3 8.20 -19.56 -12.76
CA ILE A 3 9.20 -18.91 -11.90
C ILE A 3 8.76 -19.03 -10.43
N LYS A 4 7.53 -18.61 -10.12
CA LYS A 4 7.02 -18.58 -8.73
C LYS A 4 5.50 -18.54 -8.71
N GLU A 5 4.90 -19.22 -7.74
CA GLU A 5 3.50 -18.98 -7.39
C GLU A 5 3.38 -17.73 -6.50
N ILE A 6 2.63 -16.72 -6.97
CA ILE A 6 2.46 -15.42 -6.31
C ILE A 6 1.29 -15.47 -5.33
N ALA A 7 0.19 -16.09 -5.75
CA ALA A 7 -1.00 -16.36 -4.97
C ALA A 7 -1.59 -17.70 -5.43
N LYS A 8 -2.61 -18.22 -4.74
CA LYS A 8 -3.22 -19.51 -5.07
C LYS A 8 -3.60 -19.58 -6.55
N ASP A 9 -3.04 -20.56 -7.26
CA ASP A 9 -3.24 -20.79 -8.71
C ASP A 9 -2.74 -19.66 -9.64
N LEU A 10 -2.11 -18.61 -9.08
CA LEU A 10 -1.60 -17.45 -9.80
C LEU A 10 -0.07 -17.51 -9.86
N VAL A 11 0.46 -17.71 -11.06
CA VAL A 11 1.86 -18.06 -11.29
C VAL A 11 2.55 -17.00 -12.12
N LEU A 12 3.72 -16.55 -11.66
CA LEU A 12 4.69 -15.79 -12.45
C LEU A 12 5.44 -16.76 -13.36
N ASP A 13 5.43 -16.46 -14.65
CA ASP A 13 6.02 -17.27 -15.70
C ASP A 13 6.95 -16.44 -16.60
N LEU A 14 8.02 -17.06 -17.11
CA LEU A 14 8.79 -16.55 -18.24
C LEU A 14 8.15 -17.00 -19.56
N SER A 15 7.94 -16.05 -20.47
CA SER A 15 7.41 -16.23 -21.83
C SER A 15 8.43 -15.72 -22.87
N SER A 16 8.14 -15.88 -24.17
CA SER A 16 8.98 -15.32 -25.24
C SER A 16 9.02 -13.79 -25.24
N GLU A 17 7.94 -13.15 -24.77
CA GLU A 17 7.77 -11.69 -24.78
C GLU A 17 8.29 -11.01 -23.49
N GLY A 18 8.74 -11.80 -22.51
CA GLY A 18 9.13 -11.31 -21.18
C GLY A 18 8.44 -12.09 -20.07
N LEU A 19 8.12 -11.43 -18.97
CA LEU A 19 7.36 -12.04 -17.89
C LEU A 19 5.87 -12.09 -18.23
N SER A 20 5.18 -13.07 -17.64
CA SER A 20 3.74 -13.28 -17.75
C SER A 20 3.16 -13.72 -16.41
N ILE A 21 1.87 -13.45 -16.20
CA ILE A 21 1.08 -14.00 -15.10
C ILE A 21 0.07 -14.98 -15.67
N GLN A 22 0.07 -16.20 -15.14
CA GLN A 22 -0.85 -17.28 -15.47
C GLN A 22 -1.82 -17.50 -14.32
N PHE A 23 -3.10 -17.71 -14.61
CA PHE A 23 -4.08 -18.20 -13.64
C PHE A 23 -4.69 -19.49 -14.16
N LYS A 24 -4.56 -20.59 -13.40
CA LYS A 24 -5.06 -21.92 -13.80
C LYS A 24 -4.66 -22.33 -15.23
N GLY A 25 -3.44 -21.97 -15.63
CA GLY A 25 -2.87 -22.28 -16.95
C GLY A 25 -3.31 -21.35 -18.10
N SER A 26 -4.05 -20.29 -17.82
CA SER A 26 -4.40 -19.26 -18.81
C SER A 26 -3.65 -17.95 -18.55
N THR A 27 -3.11 -17.34 -19.61
CA THR A 27 -2.40 -16.05 -19.52
C THR A 27 -3.37 -14.94 -19.15
N ILE A 28 -3.08 -14.21 -18.07
CA ILE A 28 -3.83 -13.03 -17.63
C ILE A 28 -3.20 -11.75 -18.19
N ILE A 29 -1.87 -11.66 -18.12
CA ILE A 29 -1.08 -10.54 -18.63
C ILE A 29 0.33 -11.04 -18.98
N ASP A 30 0.91 -10.53 -20.06
CA ASP A 30 2.24 -10.88 -20.53
C ASP A 30 3.02 -9.65 -21.04
N GLY A 31 4.27 -9.86 -21.44
CA GLY A 31 5.13 -8.82 -22.03
C GLY A 31 5.68 -7.80 -21.04
N PHE A 32 5.48 -7.98 -19.72
CA PHE A 32 6.00 -7.06 -18.71
C PHE A 32 7.43 -7.42 -18.26
N THR A 33 8.08 -6.49 -17.57
CA THR A 33 9.51 -6.60 -17.24
C THR A 33 9.79 -7.02 -15.81
N ASP A 34 8.91 -6.68 -14.88
CA ASP A 34 9.09 -7.00 -13.46
C ASP A 34 7.75 -6.89 -12.71
N ILE A 35 7.74 -7.39 -11.47
CA ILE A 35 6.63 -7.25 -10.53
C ILE A 35 7.10 -6.62 -9.24
N GLY A 36 6.21 -5.88 -8.60
CA GLY A 36 6.39 -5.45 -7.23
C GLY A 36 5.99 -6.52 -6.21
N ILE A 37 5.83 -6.08 -4.98
CA ILE A 37 5.32 -6.85 -3.86
C ILE A 37 3.81 -6.86 -3.92
N LEU A 38 3.23 -8.06 -3.93
CA LEU A 38 1.81 -8.27 -3.71
C LEU A 38 1.42 -7.68 -2.35
N ALA A 39 0.49 -6.74 -2.35
CA ALA A 39 -0.08 -6.14 -1.15
C ALA A 39 -1.59 -5.99 -1.29
N ASN A 40 -2.33 -6.57 -0.34
CA ASN A 40 -3.78 -6.45 -0.22
C ASN A 40 -4.50 -6.90 -1.49
N GLY A 41 -4.10 -8.06 -1.99
CA GLY A 41 -4.59 -8.63 -3.23
C GLY A 41 -4.22 -7.83 -4.49
N LEU A 42 -3.39 -6.79 -4.42
CA LEU A 42 -2.98 -6.01 -5.58
C LEU A 42 -1.48 -6.22 -5.86
N LEU A 43 -1.18 -6.77 -7.03
CA LEU A 43 0.17 -7.01 -7.53
C LEU A 43 0.58 -5.86 -8.46
N PRO A 44 1.58 -5.04 -8.09
CA PRO A 44 2.15 -4.06 -9.00
C PRO A 44 2.91 -4.76 -10.13
N ILE A 45 2.69 -4.33 -11.36
CA ILE A 45 3.34 -4.84 -12.57
C ILE A 45 3.94 -3.64 -13.32
N VAL A 46 5.18 -3.80 -13.80
CA VAL A 46 5.88 -2.77 -14.56
C VAL A 46 6.43 -3.31 -15.88
N ASN A 47 6.14 -2.58 -16.96
CA ASN A 47 6.89 -2.70 -18.20
C ASN A 47 7.83 -1.50 -18.31
N TYR A 48 9.11 -1.71 -17.98
CA TYR A 48 10.11 -0.65 -17.97
C TYR A 48 10.38 -0.07 -19.35
N LYS A 49 10.26 -0.88 -20.42
CA LYS A 49 10.48 -0.40 -21.80
C LYS A 49 9.39 0.58 -22.23
N GLU A 50 8.15 0.24 -21.91
CA GLU A 50 6.96 1.05 -22.25
C GLU A 50 6.64 2.12 -21.20
N LYS A 51 7.37 2.11 -20.07
CA LYS A 51 7.08 2.91 -18.87
C LYS A 51 5.62 2.78 -18.42
N SER A 52 5.04 1.59 -18.56
CA SER A 52 3.67 1.32 -18.13
C SER A 52 3.66 0.71 -16.73
N LEU A 53 2.73 1.20 -15.92
CA LEU A 53 2.54 0.81 -14.52
C LEU A 53 1.10 0.33 -14.36
N THR A 54 0.93 -0.82 -13.72
CA THR A 54 -0.37 -1.47 -13.61
C THR A 54 -0.49 -2.19 -12.28
N TYR A 55 -1.70 -2.35 -11.78
CA TYR A 55 -2.02 -3.30 -10.71
C TYR A 55 -2.88 -4.44 -11.24
N LEU A 56 -2.55 -5.68 -10.87
CA LEU A 56 -3.43 -6.84 -11.02
C LEU A 56 -4.09 -7.11 -9.67
N ASP A 57 -5.42 -7.13 -9.62
CA ASP A 57 -6.16 -7.65 -8.47
C ASP A 57 -6.16 -9.17 -8.52
N THR A 58 -5.48 -9.82 -7.59
CA THR A 58 -5.32 -11.27 -7.57
C THR A 58 -6.59 -12.01 -7.17
N GLU A 59 -7.60 -11.31 -6.63
CA GLU A 59 -8.89 -11.89 -6.27
C GLU A 59 -9.87 -11.86 -7.46
N THR A 60 -9.98 -10.71 -8.14
CA THR A 60 -10.90 -10.52 -9.26
C THR A 60 -10.27 -10.76 -10.64
N LEU A 61 -8.94 -10.81 -10.70
CA LEU A 61 -8.12 -10.83 -11.92
C LEU A 61 -8.25 -9.58 -12.79
N GLU A 62 -8.84 -8.50 -12.25
CA GLU A 62 -8.93 -7.21 -12.94
C GLU A 62 -7.57 -6.52 -13.01
N ILE A 63 -7.35 -5.82 -14.12
CA ILE A 63 -6.11 -5.12 -14.42
C ILE A 63 -6.38 -3.62 -14.45
N PHE A 64 -5.70 -2.86 -13.60
CA PHE A 64 -5.82 -1.42 -13.49
C PHE A 64 -4.57 -0.73 -14.01
N SER A 65 -4.62 -0.20 -15.24
CA SER A 65 -3.55 0.66 -15.75
C SER A 65 -3.49 1.96 -14.97
N VAL A 66 -2.30 2.36 -14.55
CA VAL A 66 -2.06 3.60 -13.81
C VAL A 66 -1.30 4.57 -14.71
N LYS A 67 -1.91 5.71 -15.00
CA LYS A 67 -1.37 6.74 -15.90
C LYS A 67 -0.95 7.98 -15.13
N ASP A 68 -0.23 8.87 -15.83
CA ASP A 68 0.18 10.19 -15.34
C ASP A 68 1.04 10.18 -14.07
N VAL A 69 1.71 9.07 -13.80
CA VAL A 69 2.64 8.87 -12.68
C VAL A 69 3.83 8.05 -13.16
N ASP A 70 4.97 8.24 -12.50
CA ASP A 70 6.24 7.59 -12.84
C ASP A 70 6.54 6.40 -11.91
N TRP A 71 5.81 6.27 -10.79
CA TRP A 71 6.01 5.22 -9.80
C TRP A 71 4.71 4.90 -9.07
N ILE A 72 4.53 3.62 -8.73
CA ILE A 72 3.41 3.12 -7.93
C ILE A 72 3.93 2.33 -6.72
N SER A 73 3.19 2.40 -5.62
CA SER A 73 3.53 1.67 -4.40
C SER A 73 3.57 0.16 -4.59
N GLY A 74 4.51 -0.48 -3.91
CA GLY A 74 4.76 -1.92 -4.02
C GLY A 74 5.92 -2.30 -4.94
N LEU A 75 6.43 -1.42 -5.79
CA LEU A 75 7.65 -1.69 -6.58
C LEU A 75 8.97 -1.55 -5.77
N HIS A 76 8.88 -1.08 -4.52
CA HIS A 76 10.01 -0.95 -3.61
C HIS A 76 10.03 -2.10 -2.60
N PHE A 77 11.07 -2.92 -2.64
CA PHE A 77 11.31 -3.98 -1.67
C PHE A 77 12.09 -3.44 -0.46
N ALA A 78 11.69 -3.90 0.74
CA ALA A 78 12.13 -3.40 2.06
C ALA A 78 13.59 -2.93 2.13
N GLY A 79 13.82 -1.69 2.63
CA GLY A 79 15.17 -1.30 3.06
C GLY A 79 15.49 0.19 3.12
N THR A 80 14.64 1.08 2.60
CA THR A 80 14.84 2.54 2.75
C THR A 80 13.56 3.18 3.26
N ALA A 81 13.70 4.19 4.12
CA ALA A 81 12.74 4.78 5.07
C ALA A 81 11.29 5.11 4.61
N ILE A 82 10.89 4.79 3.39
CA ILE A 82 9.50 4.84 2.89
C ILE A 82 8.80 3.47 3.03
N SER A 83 9.59 2.42 3.29
CA SER A 83 9.13 1.02 3.26
C SER A 83 8.22 0.71 4.45
N TYR A 84 6.95 0.40 4.18
CA TYR A 84 5.99 -0.25 5.09
C TYR A 84 5.45 0.55 6.28
N PHE A 85 5.09 1.83 6.11
CA PHE A 85 4.26 2.53 7.10
C PHE A 85 2.83 2.00 7.13
N ASN A 86 2.62 0.79 7.65
CA ASN A 86 1.33 0.23 8.08
C ASN A 86 0.14 0.30 7.11
N LEU A 87 0.30 0.83 5.90
CA LEU A 87 -0.72 0.96 4.88
C LEU A 87 -1.11 -0.41 4.36
N ASN A 88 -0.13 -1.30 4.17
CA ASN A 88 -0.40 -2.67 3.77
C ASN A 88 -1.15 -3.39 4.90
N PHE A 89 -0.65 -3.36 6.14
CA PHE A 89 -1.36 -3.93 7.30
C PHE A 89 -2.76 -3.32 7.54
N ARG A 90 -2.96 -2.03 7.25
CA ARG A 90 -4.22 -1.31 7.50
C ARG A 90 -5.16 -1.24 6.32
N THR A 91 -4.76 -1.64 5.13
CA THR A 91 -5.68 -1.67 3.96
C THR A 91 -5.77 -3.07 3.39
N ASP A 92 -5.20 -4.07 4.07
CA ASP A 92 -5.43 -5.47 3.80
C ASP A 92 -6.73 -5.89 4.49
N PRO A 93 -7.83 -6.05 3.74
CA PRO A 93 -9.11 -6.45 4.34
C PRO A 93 -9.07 -7.86 4.93
N ASN A 94 -8.05 -8.65 4.59
CA ASN A 94 -7.90 -10.04 4.99
C ASN A 94 -6.95 -10.23 6.18
N LEU A 95 -6.28 -9.18 6.65
CA LEU A 95 -5.38 -9.29 7.79
C LEU A 95 -6.20 -9.42 9.08
N SER A 96 -5.94 -10.48 9.86
CA SER A 96 -6.56 -10.68 11.17
C SER A 96 -6.19 -9.52 12.09
N VAL A 97 -7.13 -8.60 12.28
CA VAL A 97 -7.12 -7.67 13.39
C VAL A 97 -7.75 -8.41 14.56
N ASP A 98 -6.94 -8.83 15.52
CA ASP A 98 -7.43 -9.49 16.72
C ASP A 98 -8.29 -8.50 17.53
N GLY A 99 -9.61 -8.63 17.38
CA GLY A 99 -10.58 -7.71 17.98
C GLY A 99 -10.72 -6.38 17.24
N GLY A 100 -11.79 -5.65 17.55
CA GLY A 100 -11.98 -4.30 17.02
C GLY A 100 -10.79 -3.40 17.36
N GLN A 101 -10.43 -2.48 16.47
CA GLN A 101 -9.36 -1.53 16.75
C GLN A 101 -9.86 -0.36 17.57
N SER A 102 -9.05 0.10 18.53
CA SER A 102 -9.28 1.36 19.22
C SER A 102 -8.12 2.32 18.97
N PHE A 103 -8.42 3.58 18.68
CA PHE A 103 -7.44 4.65 18.59
C PHE A 103 -7.97 5.93 19.21
N SER A 104 -7.06 6.79 19.66
CA SER A 104 -7.42 8.05 20.32
C SER A 104 -6.97 9.25 19.49
N ILE A 105 -7.85 10.24 19.34
CA ILE A 105 -7.55 11.54 18.71
C ILE A 105 -7.54 12.65 19.76
N LYS A 106 -6.59 13.58 19.65
CA LYS A 106 -6.49 14.75 20.53
C LYS A 106 -7.58 15.74 20.11
N GLY A 107 -8.39 16.18 21.07
CA GLY A 107 -9.52 17.07 20.80
C GLY A 107 -10.82 16.35 20.45
N ALA A 108 -11.79 17.14 20.01
CA ALA A 108 -13.13 16.65 19.67
C ALA A 108 -13.11 15.86 18.37
N TYR A 109 -13.81 14.73 18.39
CA TYR A 109 -14.14 13.98 17.19
C TYR A 109 -15.11 14.76 16.30
N ASP A 110 -14.90 14.68 14.99
CA ASP A 110 -15.57 15.49 13.97
C ASP A 110 -16.76 14.80 13.30
N GLY A 111 -17.08 13.56 13.70
CA GLY A 111 -18.20 12.77 13.14
C GLY A 111 -17.85 12.01 11.86
N SER A 112 -16.58 12.01 11.42
CA SER A 112 -16.15 11.42 10.14
C SER A 112 -16.41 9.91 9.94
N LEU A 113 -16.84 9.18 10.97
CA LEU A 113 -17.14 7.75 10.99
C LEU A 113 -18.51 7.47 11.64
N ASP A 114 -19.37 8.48 11.83
CA ASP A 114 -20.69 8.31 12.46
C ASP A 114 -21.59 7.37 11.65
N ASP A 115 -21.39 7.33 10.33
CA ASP A 115 -22.12 6.44 9.42
C ASP A 115 -21.56 5.00 9.37
N VAL A 116 -20.45 4.73 10.06
CA VAL A 116 -19.83 3.41 10.10
C VAL A 116 -20.45 2.57 11.21
N ASP A 117 -21.13 1.50 10.82
CA ASP A 117 -21.85 0.64 11.76
C ASP A 117 -20.97 0.14 12.93
N GLY A 118 -21.52 0.19 14.14
CA GLY A 118 -20.88 -0.27 15.36
C GLY A 118 -19.65 0.53 15.84
N VAL A 119 -19.28 1.64 15.17
CA VAL A 119 -18.25 2.55 15.70
C VAL A 119 -18.77 3.22 16.98
N SER A 120 -17.93 3.23 18.02
CA SER A 120 -18.24 3.91 19.28
C SER A 120 -17.17 4.94 19.62
N VAL A 121 -17.59 6.09 20.12
CA VAL A 121 -16.70 7.19 20.52
C VAL A 121 -16.91 7.53 21.99
N GLN A 122 -15.81 7.56 22.75
CA GLN A 122 -15.80 7.90 24.17
C GLN A 122 -14.78 9.02 24.43
N SER A 123 -15.16 10.03 25.21
CA SER A 123 -14.23 11.04 25.67
C SER A 123 -13.49 10.54 26.91
N GLU A 124 -12.16 10.60 26.91
CA GLU A 124 -11.33 10.24 28.06
C GLU A 124 -10.18 11.24 28.27
N VAL A 125 -9.61 11.27 29.48
CA VAL A 125 -8.43 12.07 29.78
C VAL A 125 -7.19 11.20 29.60
N SER A 126 -6.28 11.62 28.73
CA SER A 126 -5.02 10.93 28.47
C SER A 126 -3.83 11.77 28.92
N ARG A 127 -2.79 11.12 29.45
CA ARG A 127 -1.51 11.77 29.78
C ARG A 127 -0.57 11.71 28.58
N VAL A 128 -0.06 12.86 28.17
CA VAL A 128 0.82 13.01 27.00
C VAL A 128 2.10 13.69 27.41
N PHE A 129 3.24 13.15 26.97
CA PHE A 129 4.53 13.78 27.19
C PHE A 129 4.69 14.97 26.24
N ASP A 130 4.95 16.14 26.80
CA ASP A 130 5.28 17.37 26.12
C ASP A 130 6.82 17.48 26.05
N GLU A 131 7.37 17.33 24.85
CA GLU A 131 8.82 17.32 24.62
C GLU A 131 9.44 18.71 24.83
N GLU A 132 8.73 19.80 24.51
CA GLU A 132 9.22 21.16 24.71
C GLU A 132 9.23 21.52 26.19
N GLY A 133 8.16 21.17 26.89
CA GLY A 133 8.01 21.40 28.33
C GLY A 133 8.66 20.34 29.23
N GLN A 134 9.15 19.23 28.66
CA GLN A 134 9.70 18.06 29.37
C GLN A 134 8.80 17.56 30.52
N LYS A 135 7.48 17.54 30.31
CA LYS A 135 6.49 17.17 31.34
C LYS A 135 5.31 16.40 30.77
N PHE A 136 4.57 15.72 31.63
CA PHE A 136 3.29 15.11 31.24
C PHE A 136 2.15 16.10 31.43
N ASN A 137 1.38 16.34 30.37
CA ASN A 137 0.14 17.11 30.40
C ASN A 137 -1.06 16.18 30.26
N GLU A 138 -2.16 16.53 30.92
CA GLU A 138 -3.45 15.89 30.69
C GLU A 138 -4.14 16.56 29.50
N VAL A 139 -4.64 15.76 28.58
CA VAL A 139 -5.41 16.24 27.43
C VAL A 139 -6.66 15.39 27.27
N VAL A 140 -7.76 16.03 26.86
CA VAL A 140 -8.97 15.34 26.47
C VAL A 140 -8.75 14.72 25.09
N VAL A 141 -9.02 13.42 25.00
CA VAL A 141 -8.97 12.66 23.75
C VAL A 141 -10.32 12.00 23.50
N SER A 142 -10.66 11.85 22.22
CA SER A 142 -11.77 11.00 21.80
C SER A 142 -11.22 9.63 21.44
N LYS A 143 -11.56 8.61 22.22
CA LYS A 143 -11.27 7.21 21.93
C LYS A 143 -12.35 6.66 21.00
N ILE A 144 -11.93 6.20 19.83
CA ILE A 144 -12.79 5.64 18.80
C ILE A 144 -12.51 4.14 18.75
N THR A 145 -13.55 3.32 18.87
CA THR A 145 -13.49 1.86 18.75
C THR A 145 -14.28 1.44 17.52
N ILE A 146 -13.64 0.69 16.62
CA ILE A 146 -14.22 0.18 15.39
C ILE A 146 -14.26 -1.36 15.48
N PRO A 147 -15.43 -2.00 15.37
CA PRO A 147 -15.54 -3.45 15.41
C PRO A 147 -14.88 -4.07 14.17
N ASN A 148 -14.47 -5.34 14.28
CA ASN A 148 -13.69 -6.00 13.23
C ASN A 148 -14.42 -6.05 11.88
N THR A 149 -15.74 -6.30 11.89
CA THR A 149 -16.58 -6.31 10.69
C THR A 149 -16.53 -4.98 9.93
N SER A 150 -16.69 -3.86 10.65
CA SER A 150 -16.68 -2.52 10.05
C SER A 150 -15.27 -2.09 9.66
N MET A 151 -14.25 -2.52 10.42
CA MET A 151 -12.86 -2.34 10.02
C MET A 151 -12.61 -3.01 8.67
N THR A 152 -12.97 -4.29 8.51
CA THR A 152 -12.82 -5.01 7.23
C THR A 152 -13.50 -4.27 6.08
N GLU A 153 -14.73 -3.77 6.25
CA GLU A 153 -15.41 -3.01 5.20
C GLU A 153 -14.73 -1.67 4.88
N LEU A 154 -14.25 -0.94 5.90
CA LEU A 154 -13.43 0.25 5.69
C LEU A 154 -12.14 -0.08 4.91
N LEU A 155 -11.48 -1.20 5.22
CA LEU A 155 -10.27 -1.64 4.54
C LEU A 155 -10.55 -2.03 3.09
N LYS A 156 -11.69 -2.69 2.82
CA LYS A 156 -12.14 -2.99 1.45
C LYS A 156 -12.41 -1.72 0.66
N ALA A 157 -13.06 -0.72 1.26
CA ALA A 157 -13.36 0.55 0.62
C ALA A 157 -12.10 1.26 0.13
N ILE A 158 -11.02 1.20 0.91
CA ILE A 158 -9.74 1.84 0.60
C ILE A 158 -8.68 0.89 -0.01
N LYS A 159 -9.04 -0.39 -0.29
CA LYS A 159 -8.15 -1.40 -0.91
C LYS A 159 -7.44 -0.85 -2.15
N TYR A 160 -8.18 -0.07 -2.95
CA TYR A 160 -7.75 0.47 -4.24
C TYR A 160 -7.06 1.84 -4.14
N TYR A 161 -6.93 2.40 -2.94
CA TYR A 161 -6.19 3.64 -2.75
C TYR A 161 -4.70 3.31 -2.63
N ARG A 162 -3.90 3.90 -3.51
CA ARG A 162 -2.47 3.59 -3.63
C ARG A 162 -1.64 4.86 -3.64
N ILE A 163 -0.48 4.79 -2.99
CA ILE A 163 0.53 5.83 -3.12
C ILE A 163 1.12 5.73 -4.52
N VAL A 164 1.19 6.87 -5.18
CA VAL A 164 1.78 7.04 -6.51
C VAL A 164 2.78 8.20 -6.46
N GLY A 165 3.64 8.33 -7.47
CA GLY A 165 4.60 9.42 -7.48
C GLY A 165 5.07 9.87 -8.86
N LYS A 166 5.62 11.08 -8.91
CA LYS A 166 6.22 11.73 -10.09
C LYS A 166 7.70 12.04 -9.85
N GLY A 167 8.52 11.82 -10.87
CA GLY A 167 9.97 11.98 -10.80
C GLY A 167 10.69 11.02 -11.74
N THR A 168 11.93 10.66 -11.42
CA THR A 168 12.70 9.73 -12.26
C THR A 168 12.59 8.31 -11.71
N LEU A 169 11.93 7.42 -12.46
CA LEU A 169 11.92 5.99 -12.16
C LEU A 169 13.31 5.40 -12.42
N ALA A 170 13.97 4.96 -11.36
CA ALA A 170 15.22 4.22 -11.41
C ALA A 170 14.97 2.76 -11.02
N SER A 171 15.79 1.86 -11.57
CA SER A 171 15.77 0.44 -11.24
C SER A 171 17.18 -0.07 -10.97
N SER A 172 17.34 -0.92 -9.96
CA SER A 172 18.59 -1.62 -9.67
C SER A 172 18.33 -3.08 -9.32
N LEU A 173 19.40 -3.88 -9.30
CA LEU A 173 19.34 -5.23 -8.74
C LEU A 173 18.91 -5.14 -7.27
N ASN A 174 17.93 -5.95 -6.89
CA ASN A 174 17.53 -6.05 -5.50
C ASN A 174 18.38 -7.09 -4.77
N ILE A 175 19.46 -6.65 -4.13
CA ILE A 175 20.37 -7.53 -3.39
C ILE A 175 19.74 -8.15 -2.12
N ALA A 176 18.63 -7.59 -1.64
CA ALA A 176 17.93 -8.07 -0.45
C ALA A 176 16.81 -9.07 -0.78
N ALA A 177 16.41 -9.22 -2.05
CA ALA A 177 15.43 -10.21 -2.46
C ALA A 177 16.11 -11.54 -2.81
N ALA A 178 15.46 -12.64 -2.41
CA ALA A 178 15.83 -13.96 -2.88
C ALA A 178 15.58 -14.05 -4.39
N ASN A 179 16.55 -14.64 -5.10
CA ASN A 179 16.37 -15.00 -6.50
C ASN A 179 15.41 -16.18 -6.61
N PHE A 180 14.69 -16.27 -7.72
CA PHE A 180 13.80 -17.39 -8.00
C PHE A 180 14.39 -18.24 -9.11
N LYS A 181 14.57 -19.53 -8.85
CA LYS A 181 15.05 -20.48 -9.85
C LYS A 181 13.84 -21.02 -10.62
N SER A 182 13.84 -20.86 -11.94
CA SER A 182 12.85 -21.50 -12.80
C SER A 182 13.14 -22.99 -12.93
N ASP A 183 12.13 -23.74 -13.37
CA ASP A 183 12.21 -25.20 -13.49
C ASP A 183 13.33 -25.70 -14.43
N ASP A 184 13.74 -24.89 -15.41
CA ASP A 184 14.83 -25.19 -16.35
C ASP A 184 16.23 -24.79 -15.83
N GLY A 185 16.31 -24.22 -14.63
CA GLY A 185 17.55 -23.75 -14.02
C GLY A 185 17.89 -22.29 -14.28
N GLY A 186 17.07 -21.54 -15.03
CA GLY A 186 17.16 -20.09 -15.12
C GLY A 186 16.98 -19.41 -13.76
N ILE A 187 17.51 -18.20 -13.61
CA ILE A 187 17.43 -17.43 -12.36
C ILE A 187 16.77 -16.09 -12.63
N TYR A 188 15.60 -15.88 -12.05
CA TYR A 188 14.94 -14.59 -12.00
C TYR A 188 15.48 -13.77 -10.82
N HIS A 189 15.98 -12.58 -11.15
CA HIS A 189 16.49 -11.60 -10.19
C HIS A 189 15.49 -10.45 -10.07
N PRO A 190 14.73 -10.36 -8.96
CA PRO A 190 13.83 -9.25 -8.74
C PRO A 190 14.58 -7.92 -8.79
N LYS A 191 13.99 -6.90 -9.41
CA LYS A 191 14.54 -5.54 -9.36
C LYS A 191 13.87 -4.74 -8.26
N GLN A 192 14.61 -3.75 -7.78
CA GLN A 192 14.09 -2.72 -6.92
C GLN A 192 13.84 -1.48 -7.76
N PHE A 193 12.62 -0.94 -7.72
CA PHE A 193 12.30 0.32 -8.40
C PHE A 193 12.08 1.43 -7.39
N VAL A 194 12.74 2.54 -7.62
CA VAL A 194 12.72 3.72 -6.75
C VAL A 194 12.46 4.98 -7.55
N LEU A 195 11.75 5.91 -6.92
CA LEU A 195 11.61 7.26 -7.43
C LEU A 195 12.82 8.10 -6.95
N SER A 196 13.51 8.74 -7.88
CA SER A 196 14.72 9.53 -7.63
C SER A 196 14.60 10.96 -8.16
N GLY A 197 15.52 11.84 -7.75
CA GLY A 197 15.51 13.27 -8.09
C GLY A 197 14.44 14.07 -7.32
N ASN A 198 13.75 14.99 -8.01
CA ASN A 198 12.64 15.81 -7.49
C ASN A 198 11.35 14.98 -7.30
N LYS A 199 11.45 13.91 -6.52
CA LYS A 199 10.36 12.96 -6.29
C LYS A 199 9.21 13.61 -5.52
N LYS A 200 8.00 13.45 -6.04
CA LYS A 200 6.75 13.88 -5.41
C LYS A 200 5.78 12.71 -5.32
N TYR A 201 5.01 12.65 -4.25
CA TYR A 201 4.07 11.57 -3.97
C TYR A 201 2.66 12.13 -3.81
N GLY A 202 1.69 11.30 -4.19
CA GLY A 202 0.25 11.52 -4.05
C GLY A 202 -0.46 10.21 -3.73
N VAL A 203 -1.79 10.26 -3.70
CA VAL A 203 -2.65 9.08 -3.50
C VAL A 203 -3.70 9.07 -4.59
N MET A 204 -3.89 7.90 -5.19
CA MET A 204 -4.82 7.67 -6.29
C MET A 204 -5.78 6.53 -5.96
N ASP A 205 -7.06 6.67 -6.31
CA ASP A 205 -7.93 5.50 -6.52
C ASP A 205 -7.59 4.90 -7.89
N ILE A 206 -6.98 3.72 -7.90
CA ILE A 206 -6.49 3.08 -9.13
C ILE A 206 -7.62 2.58 -10.04
N ARG A 207 -8.83 2.38 -9.52
CA ARG A 207 -9.99 1.95 -10.33
C ARG A 207 -10.48 3.09 -11.20
N THR A 208 -10.55 4.28 -10.62
CA THR A 208 -11.06 5.48 -11.30
C THR A 208 -9.95 6.37 -11.85
N GLN A 209 -8.67 6.04 -11.58
CA GLN A 209 -7.48 6.85 -11.85
C GLN A 209 -7.56 8.27 -11.27
N LYS A 210 -8.38 8.47 -10.24
CA LYS A 210 -8.59 9.79 -9.63
C LYS A 210 -7.51 10.02 -8.57
N LEU A 211 -6.75 11.10 -8.71
CA LEU A 211 -5.89 11.59 -7.62
C LEU A 211 -6.78 12.12 -6.49
N LEU A 212 -6.70 11.44 -5.35
CA LEU A 212 -7.31 11.86 -4.08
C LEU A 212 -6.39 12.86 -3.37
N VAL A 213 -5.09 12.67 -3.52
CA VAL A 213 -4.04 13.59 -3.07
C VAL A 213 -3.09 13.83 -4.24
N PRO A 214 -2.86 15.09 -4.66
CA PRO A 214 -1.99 15.39 -5.79
C PRO A 214 -0.52 15.01 -5.50
N CYS A 215 0.24 14.69 -6.55
CA CYS A 215 1.66 14.35 -6.45
C CYS A 215 2.53 15.59 -6.20
N GLU A 216 2.46 16.16 -5.00
CA GLU A 216 3.16 17.41 -4.62
C GLU A 216 3.95 17.28 -3.31
N PHE A 217 3.75 16.18 -2.59
CA PHE A 217 4.36 15.94 -1.29
C PHE A 217 5.69 15.20 -1.42
N ASN A 218 6.69 15.59 -0.64
CA ASN A 218 7.99 14.90 -0.63
C ASN A 218 7.92 13.54 0.10
N GLU A 219 6.90 13.36 0.92
CA GLU A 219 6.66 12.18 1.74
C GLU A 219 5.15 12.08 2.03
N ILE A 220 4.63 10.85 2.10
CA ILE A 220 3.29 10.56 2.61
C ILE A 220 3.46 9.65 3.82
N LYS A 221 3.01 10.11 4.99
CA LYS A 221 2.99 9.31 6.20
C LYS A 221 1.57 8.85 6.48
N VAL A 222 1.38 7.54 6.64
CA VAL A 222 0.13 6.97 7.13
C VAL A 222 0.38 6.39 8.52
N MET A 223 -0.04 7.14 9.53
CA MET A 223 0.25 6.85 10.92
C MET A 223 -0.80 5.88 11.50
N LEU A 224 -0.46 4.60 11.73
CA LEU A 224 0.06 4.19 13.04
C LEU A 224 -0.28 5.01 14.29
N LYS A 225 -1.49 5.49 14.58
CA LYS A 225 -1.72 6.22 15.85
C LYS A 225 -1.77 5.26 17.05
N SER A 226 -0.66 4.58 17.29
CA SER A 226 -0.23 4.02 18.56
C SER A 226 1.12 4.64 18.94
N ALA A 227 1.29 5.94 18.72
CA ALA A 227 2.29 6.77 19.37
C ALA A 227 1.94 8.22 19.09
N PHE A 228 1.87 9.01 20.16
CA PHE A 228 1.75 10.46 20.12
C PHE A 228 2.82 11.06 19.21
N THR A 229 2.41 11.90 18.25
CA THR A 229 2.94 13.24 17.98
C THR A 229 2.35 13.77 16.67
N GLU A 230 2.20 15.10 16.62
CA GLU A 230 1.55 15.87 15.58
C GLU A 230 2.29 15.75 14.24
N LYS A 231 1.53 15.44 13.17
CA LYS A 231 1.55 16.13 11.85
C LYS A 231 0.69 15.37 10.84
N GLY A 232 -0.33 16.07 10.34
CA GLY A 232 -1.06 15.80 9.09
C GLY A 232 -1.73 14.43 8.96
N ILE A 233 -2.99 14.31 9.39
CA ILE A 233 -3.85 13.21 8.97
C ILE A 233 -4.56 13.66 7.68
N VAL A 234 -4.35 12.93 6.59
CA VAL A 234 -5.23 13.00 5.43
C VAL A 234 -6.33 11.97 5.65
N SER A 235 -7.55 12.44 5.87
CA SER A 235 -8.74 11.59 5.93
C SER A 235 -9.20 11.31 4.50
N PHE A 236 -9.41 10.03 4.17
CA PHE A 236 -10.11 9.62 2.96
C PHE A 236 -11.59 9.50 3.31
N THR A 237 -12.42 10.28 2.63
CA THR A 237 -13.88 10.07 2.55
C THR A 237 -14.19 9.18 1.36
#